data_AF-A0AAU6HEV9-F1
#
_entry.id   AF-A0AAU6HEV9-F1
#
_cell.length_a   1.000
_cell.length_b   1.000
_cell.length_c   1.000
_cell.angle_alpha   90.00
_cell.angle_beta   90.00
_cell.angle_gamma   90.00
#
_symmetry.space_group_name_H-M   'P 1'
#
loop_
_entity.id
_entity.type
_entity.pdbx_description
1 polymer ?
#
loop_
_entity_poly.entity_id
_entity_poly.type
_entity_poly.pdbx_seq_one_letter_code
_entity_poly.pdbx_strand_id
1 'polypeptide(L)'
;MRAIHVVRALLAAGVLPLALVSAPTAHAALPVQVACGESALVDAINHANAAGGGSLTLAPLCTYTLTSAHSAGGSGHPAGLPNITTPISMTGLVTQITRAPGAPAFRIFEVDGPPQVPGANGRLSLTTVTVSGGDAGLGVGGGIANLGGAVTLTSSTVSNSKASYGGGIYTDGALTLTSGTVNGNTAGVAGGGIFTNAGTATLTASPVFGNQPTDCDAPPPAVPSC
;
A
#
# COMPACT_ATOMS: atom_id res chain seq x y z
N MET A 1 -71.67 -43.64 3.50
CA MET A 1 -70.28 -43.96 3.90
C MET A 1 -69.42 -43.98 2.64
N ARG A 2 -68.56 -42.96 2.44
CA ARG A 2 -67.61 -42.90 1.32
C ARG A 2 -66.25 -42.48 1.88
N ALA A 3 -65.23 -43.29 1.63
CA ALA A 3 -63.90 -43.23 2.23
C ALA A 3 -63.01 -42.15 1.60
N ILE A 4 -62.31 -41.40 2.45
CA ILE A 4 -61.33 -40.37 2.07
C ILE A 4 -59.98 -41.07 1.82
N HIS A 5 -59.42 -40.87 0.62
CA HIS A 5 -58.08 -41.33 0.24
C HIS A 5 -57.01 -40.37 0.80
N VAL A 6 -56.08 -40.88 1.60
CA VAL A 6 -54.90 -40.14 2.05
C VAL A 6 -53.73 -40.49 1.13
N VAL A 7 -53.25 -39.53 0.35
CA VAL A 7 -52.04 -39.66 -0.48
C VAL A 7 -50.82 -39.30 0.37
N ARG A 8 -49.90 -40.25 0.57
CA ARG A 8 -48.60 -40.03 1.22
C ARG A 8 -47.57 -39.56 0.19
N ALA A 9 -47.03 -38.36 0.37
CA ALA A 9 -45.86 -37.88 -0.37
C ALA A 9 -44.58 -38.44 0.25
N LEU A 10 -43.79 -39.20 -0.51
CA LEU A 10 -42.42 -39.57 -0.13
C LEU A 10 -41.46 -38.43 -0.52
N LEU A 11 -40.75 -37.89 0.47
CA LEU A 11 -39.61 -37.00 0.28
C LEU A 11 -38.35 -37.85 0.01
N ALA A 12 -37.77 -37.72 -1.19
CA ALA A 12 -36.47 -38.31 -1.51
C ALA A 12 -35.35 -37.36 -1.05
N ALA A 13 -34.55 -37.77 -0.06
CA ALA A 13 -33.36 -37.06 0.38
C ALA A 13 -32.17 -37.45 -0.54
N GLY A 14 -31.81 -36.56 -1.47
CA GLY A 14 -30.60 -36.70 -2.28
C GLY A 14 -29.36 -36.24 -1.50
N VAL A 15 -28.42 -37.14 -1.27
CA VAL A 15 -27.13 -36.82 -0.64
C VAL A 15 -26.19 -36.27 -1.71
N LEU A 16 -25.81 -34.99 -1.59
CA LEU A 16 -24.81 -34.36 -2.46
C LEU A 16 -23.40 -34.76 -1.96
N PRO A 17 -22.51 -35.32 -2.80
CA PRO A 17 -21.17 -35.68 -2.36
C PRO A 17 -20.33 -34.42 -2.15
N LEU A 18 -19.75 -34.31 -0.95
CA LEU A 18 -18.83 -33.24 -0.57
C LEU A 18 -17.49 -33.48 -1.27
N ALA A 19 -17.22 -32.76 -2.36
CA ALA A 19 -15.90 -32.76 -2.97
C ALA A 19 -14.91 -32.07 -2.03
N LEU A 20 -13.94 -32.83 -1.50
CA LEU A 20 -12.77 -32.31 -0.80
C LEU A 20 -11.91 -31.54 -1.81
N VAL A 21 -12.14 -30.23 -1.94
CA VAL A 21 -11.17 -29.33 -2.55
C VAL A 21 -9.99 -29.26 -1.59
N SER A 22 -8.89 -29.93 -1.92
CA SER A 22 -7.62 -29.70 -1.25
C SER A 22 -7.20 -28.26 -1.52
N ALA A 23 -7.41 -27.37 -0.54
CA ALA A 23 -6.81 -26.05 -0.56
C ALA A 23 -5.28 -26.24 -0.70
N PRO A 24 -4.63 -25.60 -1.68
CA PRO A 24 -3.18 -25.67 -1.75
C PRO A 24 -2.61 -25.13 -0.44
N THR A 25 -1.76 -25.91 0.20
CA THR A 25 -0.94 -25.44 1.32
C THR A 25 -0.11 -24.27 0.80
N ALA A 26 -0.45 -23.05 1.24
CA ALA A 26 0.36 -21.87 1.02
C ALA A 26 1.69 -22.09 1.74
N HIS A 27 2.65 -22.71 1.06
CA HIS A 27 4.03 -22.71 1.48
C HIS A 27 4.51 -21.27 1.28
N ALA A 28 4.69 -20.54 2.38
CA ALA A 28 5.30 -19.23 2.35
C ALA A 28 6.63 -19.34 1.61
N ALA A 29 6.70 -18.78 0.41
CA ALA A 29 7.93 -18.73 -0.37
C ALA A 29 9.00 -17.98 0.44
N LEU A 30 10.24 -18.47 0.39
CA LEU A 30 11.35 -17.82 1.10
C LEU A 30 11.48 -16.36 0.64
N PRO A 31 11.81 -15.43 1.54
CA PRO A 31 12.00 -14.03 1.16
C PRO A 31 13.11 -13.86 0.13
N VAL A 32 12.81 -13.19 -0.98
CA VAL A 32 13.78 -12.84 -2.02
C VAL A 32 14.68 -11.72 -1.50
N GLN A 33 16.00 -11.93 -1.54
CA GLN A 33 16.96 -10.90 -1.16
C GLN A 33 17.14 -9.90 -2.31
N VAL A 34 17.00 -8.60 -2.02
CA VAL A 34 17.12 -7.54 -3.00
C VAL A 34 18.46 -6.84 -2.82
N ALA A 35 19.33 -6.88 -3.82
CA ALA A 35 20.60 -6.17 -3.80
C ALA A 35 20.38 -4.65 -3.70
N CYS A 36 21.36 -3.89 -3.20
CA CYS A 36 21.25 -2.44 -3.07
C CYS A 36 21.35 -1.77 -4.45
N GLY A 37 20.24 -1.21 -4.95
CA GLY A 37 20.20 -0.51 -6.23
C GLY A 37 18.79 -0.38 -6.81
N GLU A 38 18.56 0.70 -7.58
CA GLU A 38 17.26 0.99 -8.21
C GLU A 38 16.77 -0.18 -9.08
N SER A 39 17.59 -0.66 -10.02
CA SER A 39 17.21 -1.75 -10.93
C SER A 39 16.86 -3.04 -10.19
N ALA A 40 17.65 -3.41 -9.18
CA ALA A 40 17.40 -4.62 -8.38
C ALA A 40 16.05 -4.56 -7.65
N LEU A 41 15.68 -3.40 -7.11
CA LEU A 41 14.38 -3.20 -6.46
C LEU A 41 13.23 -3.23 -7.47
N VAL A 42 13.39 -2.56 -8.60
CA VAL A 42 12.41 -2.57 -9.70
C VAL A 42 12.16 -3.99 -10.21
N ASP A 43 13.24 -4.74 -10.49
CA ASP A 43 13.17 -6.14 -10.96
C ASP A 43 12.50 -7.05 -9.93
N ALA A 44 12.81 -6.88 -8.64
CA ALA A 44 12.20 -7.66 -7.57
C ALA A 44 10.70 -7.40 -7.43
N ILE A 45 10.25 -6.15 -7.56
CA ILE A 45 8.82 -5.80 -7.52
C ILE A 45 8.10 -6.37 -8.75
N ASN A 46 8.67 -6.20 -9.94
CA ASN A 46 8.09 -6.77 -11.17
C ASN A 46 7.96 -8.29 -11.09
N HIS A 47 8.99 -8.97 -10.56
CA HIS A 47 8.95 -10.41 -10.34
C HIS A 47 7.86 -10.81 -9.34
N ALA A 48 7.74 -10.11 -8.21
CA ALA A 48 6.71 -10.38 -7.21
C ALA A 48 5.28 -10.13 -7.76
N ASN A 49 5.08 -9.06 -8.52
CA ASN A 49 3.82 -8.81 -9.22
C ASN A 49 3.48 -9.95 -10.20
N ALA A 50 4.45 -10.39 -11.01
CA ALA A 50 4.26 -11.49 -11.97
C ALA A 50 3.98 -12.85 -11.28
N ALA A 51 4.51 -13.04 -10.06
CA ALA A 51 4.31 -14.25 -9.26
C ALA A 51 3.00 -14.26 -8.45
N GLY A 52 2.20 -13.19 -8.50
CA GLY A 52 0.97 -13.07 -7.70
C GLY A 52 1.20 -12.56 -6.26
N GLY A 53 2.40 -12.10 -5.94
CA GLY A 53 2.80 -11.59 -4.63
C GLY A 53 4.20 -12.06 -4.24
N GLY A 54 4.74 -11.49 -3.15
CA GLY A 54 6.06 -11.88 -2.68
C GLY A 54 6.49 -11.22 -1.38
N SER A 55 7.51 -11.81 -0.75
CA SER A 55 8.23 -11.21 0.37
C SER A 55 9.64 -10.84 -0.09
N LEU A 56 10.00 -9.58 0.07
CA LEU A 56 11.30 -9.01 -0.31
C LEU A 56 12.05 -8.63 0.97
N THR A 57 13.29 -9.10 1.10
CA THR A 57 14.23 -8.60 2.11
C THR A 57 15.15 -7.59 1.44
N LEU A 58 15.06 -6.34 1.88
CA LEU A 58 15.87 -5.27 1.35
C LEU A 58 17.26 -5.29 1.97
N ALA A 59 18.26 -4.84 1.22
CA ALA A 59 19.62 -4.74 1.72
C ALA A 59 19.68 -3.87 2.99
N PRO A 60 20.32 -4.35 4.08
CA PRO A 60 20.46 -3.60 5.32
C PRO A 60 21.36 -2.39 5.09
N LEU A 61 21.06 -1.28 5.79
CA LEU A 61 21.81 0.00 5.71
C LEU A 61 21.88 0.60 4.29
N CYS A 62 21.06 0.11 3.36
CA CYS A 62 21.04 0.55 1.97
C CYS A 62 20.10 1.74 1.79
N THR A 63 20.51 2.67 0.92
CA THR A 63 19.61 3.66 0.33
C THR A 63 19.38 3.30 -1.14
N TYR A 64 18.15 2.90 -1.45
CA TYR A 64 17.65 2.72 -2.81
C TYR A 64 17.27 4.08 -3.37
N THR A 65 18.19 4.68 -4.13
CA THR A 65 17.99 5.98 -4.77
C THR A 65 17.35 5.81 -6.14
N LEU A 66 16.11 6.29 -6.30
CA LEU A 66 15.34 6.23 -7.53
C LEU A 66 15.63 7.46 -8.39
N THR A 67 16.04 7.26 -9.64
CA THR A 67 16.43 8.33 -10.55
C THR A 67 15.43 8.55 -11.68
N SER A 68 14.54 7.58 -11.92
CA SER A 68 13.57 7.61 -13.01
C SER A 68 12.22 7.00 -12.59
N ALA A 69 11.19 7.29 -13.37
CA ALA A 69 9.89 6.68 -13.22
C ALA A 69 9.86 5.27 -13.85
N HIS A 70 9.27 4.31 -13.15
CA HIS A 70 9.09 2.92 -13.61
C HIS A 70 7.62 2.53 -13.78
N SER A 71 6.72 3.51 -13.63
CA SER A 71 5.33 3.41 -14.06
C SER A 71 4.81 4.78 -14.53
N ALA A 72 3.85 4.77 -15.45
CA ALA A 72 3.14 5.98 -15.85
C ALA A 72 2.20 6.52 -14.74
N GLY A 73 1.84 5.64 -13.80
CA GLY A 73 0.92 5.86 -12.69
C GLY A 73 -0.50 6.25 -13.09
N GLY A 74 -1.40 6.21 -12.11
CA GLY A 74 -2.79 6.64 -12.27
C GLY A 74 -2.90 8.14 -12.64
N SER A 75 -3.73 8.43 -13.64
CA SER A 75 -4.06 9.80 -14.08
C SER A 75 -2.86 10.66 -14.53
N GLY A 76 -1.80 10.04 -15.04
CA GLY A 76 -0.65 10.78 -15.61
C GLY A 76 0.36 11.28 -14.59
N HIS A 77 0.37 10.70 -13.38
CA HIS A 77 1.33 11.01 -12.34
C HIS A 77 2.24 9.79 -12.11
N PRO A 78 3.48 9.80 -12.59
CA PRO A 78 4.35 8.63 -12.58
C PRO A 78 4.81 8.22 -11.17
N ALA A 79 5.16 6.94 -11.01
CA ALA A 79 5.82 6.42 -9.82
C ALA A 79 7.25 5.96 -10.12
N GLY A 80 8.14 6.15 -9.14
CA GLY A 80 9.55 5.74 -9.18
C GLY A 80 9.76 4.23 -9.01
N LEU A 81 8.71 3.48 -8.71
CA LEU A 81 8.72 2.02 -8.66
C LEU A 81 7.53 1.48 -9.46
N PRO A 82 7.58 0.23 -9.93
CA PRO A 82 6.43 -0.40 -10.54
C PRO A 82 5.23 -0.40 -9.59
N ASN A 83 4.02 -0.23 -10.15
CA ASN A 83 2.80 -0.24 -9.36
C ASN A 83 2.68 -1.56 -8.59
N ILE A 84 2.25 -1.47 -7.33
CA ILE A 84 1.98 -2.65 -6.50
C ILE A 84 0.58 -3.14 -6.85
N THR A 85 0.51 -4.26 -7.59
CA THR A 85 -0.76 -4.86 -8.06
C THR A 85 -1.06 -6.19 -7.37
N THR A 86 -0.11 -6.71 -6.61
CA THR A 86 -0.27 -7.94 -5.82
C THR A 86 0.18 -7.71 -4.37
N PRO A 87 -0.01 -8.68 -3.46
CA PRO A 87 0.52 -8.58 -2.10
C PRO A 87 2.05 -8.65 -2.06
N ILE A 88 2.70 -7.52 -1.80
CA ILE A 88 4.16 -7.42 -1.66
C ILE A 88 4.48 -6.93 -0.25
N SER A 89 5.27 -7.74 0.45
CA SER A 89 5.86 -7.36 1.75
C SER A 89 7.34 -7.06 1.57
N MET A 90 7.81 -5.94 2.14
CA MET A 90 9.22 -5.55 2.14
C MET A 90 9.69 -5.32 3.57
N THR A 91 10.80 -5.96 3.92
CA THR A 91 11.43 -5.79 5.23
C THR A 91 12.81 -5.19 5.03
N GLY A 92 13.06 -4.04 5.66
CA GLY A 92 14.36 -3.38 5.68
C GLY A 92 15.04 -3.46 7.04
N LEU A 93 16.29 -3.02 7.12
CA LEU A 93 17.00 -2.78 8.37
C LEU A 93 17.80 -1.49 8.20
N VAL A 94 17.24 -0.38 8.71
CA VAL A 94 17.78 0.96 8.46
C VAL A 94 17.87 1.20 6.93
N THR A 95 16.85 0.74 6.21
CA THR A 95 16.80 0.82 4.74
C THR A 95 15.98 2.04 4.33
N GLN A 96 16.45 2.76 3.31
CA GLN A 96 15.74 3.90 2.74
C GLN A 96 15.41 3.64 1.27
N ILE A 97 14.23 4.08 0.85
CA ILE A 97 13.81 4.16 -0.55
C ILE A 97 13.49 5.62 -0.80
N THR A 98 14.30 6.27 -1.63
CA THR A 98 14.28 7.72 -1.77
C THR A 98 14.38 8.12 -3.22
N ARG A 99 13.67 9.18 -3.60
CA ARG A 99 13.88 9.80 -4.91
C ARG A 99 15.15 10.64 -4.89
N ALA A 100 15.96 10.54 -5.94
CA ALA A 100 17.19 11.30 -6.08
C ALA A 100 16.92 12.82 -6.17
N PRO A 101 17.76 13.66 -5.55
CA PRO A 101 17.74 15.10 -5.78
C PRO A 101 17.89 15.42 -7.28
N GLY A 102 16.98 16.21 -7.84
CA GLY A 102 17.02 16.60 -9.25
C GLY A 102 16.47 15.57 -10.25
N ALA A 103 15.99 14.41 -9.79
CA ALA A 103 15.24 13.49 -10.66
C ALA A 103 13.95 14.17 -11.21
N PRO A 104 13.31 13.64 -12.27
CA PRO A 104 11.97 14.07 -12.65
C PRO A 104 10.96 13.93 -11.49
N ALA A 105 9.84 14.63 -11.55
CA ALA A 105 8.77 14.46 -10.55
C ALA A 105 8.13 13.07 -10.71
N PHE A 106 8.15 12.29 -9.63
CA PHE A 106 7.40 11.05 -9.45
C PHE A 106 7.19 10.77 -7.96
N ARG A 107 6.11 10.08 -7.63
CA ARG A 107 5.91 9.50 -6.29
C ARG A 107 6.78 8.27 -6.07
N ILE A 108 7.04 7.85 -4.83
CA ILE A 108 7.85 6.64 -4.61
C ILE A 108 7.05 5.37 -4.91
N PHE A 109 5.90 5.23 -4.27
CA PHE A 109 5.01 4.06 -4.41
C PHE A 109 3.64 4.44 -4.95
N GLU A 110 3.12 3.60 -5.82
CA GLU A 110 1.70 3.54 -6.17
C GLU A 110 1.18 2.14 -5.86
N VAL A 111 0.06 2.08 -5.14
CA VAL A 111 -0.61 0.83 -4.79
C VAL A 111 -1.97 0.84 -5.46
N ASP A 112 -2.12 -0.04 -6.44
CA ASP A 112 -3.32 -0.10 -7.26
C ASP A 112 -4.39 -0.94 -6.56
N GLY A 113 -5.59 -0.37 -6.43
CA GLY A 113 -6.80 -1.14 -6.24
C GLY A 113 -7.86 -0.66 -7.22
N PRO A 114 -8.70 -1.54 -7.77
CA PRO A 114 -9.89 -1.08 -8.46
C PRO A 114 -10.95 -0.70 -7.42
N PRO A 115 -11.76 0.36 -7.64
CA PRO A 115 -12.95 0.53 -6.83
C PRO A 115 -13.97 -0.62 -7.04
N GLN A 116 -13.86 -1.45 -8.10
CA GLN A 116 -14.78 -2.57 -8.41
C GLN A 116 -14.22 -3.75 -9.28
N VAL A 117 -13.05 -4.36 -9.01
CA VAL A 117 -12.67 -5.63 -9.72
C VAL A 117 -12.10 -6.70 -8.77
N PRO A 118 -12.70 -7.92 -8.67
CA PRO A 118 -12.18 -9.02 -7.84
C PRO A 118 -10.96 -9.71 -8.46
N GLY A 119 -9.83 -9.81 -7.73
CA GLY A 119 -8.66 -10.57 -8.21
C GLY A 119 -7.36 -10.47 -7.41
N ALA A 120 -6.99 -9.29 -6.89
CA ALA A 120 -6.11 -9.10 -5.72
C ALA A 120 -5.83 -7.59 -5.58
N ASN A 121 -6.26 -6.99 -4.48
CA ASN A 121 -5.95 -5.60 -4.18
C ASN A 121 -4.43 -5.47 -4.04
N GLY A 122 -3.81 -4.49 -4.70
CA GLY A 122 -2.43 -4.12 -4.41
C GLY A 122 -2.28 -3.96 -2.90
N ARG A 123 -1.37 -4.74 -2.31
CA ARG A 123 -1.14 -4.70 -0.88
C ARG A 123 0.33 -4.51 -0.62
N LEU A 124 0.67 -3.34 -0.11
CA LEU A 124 2.03 -3.01 0.28
C LEU A 124 2.17 -3.15 1.79
N SER A 125 3.11 -3.98 2.23
CA SER A 125 3.51 -4.05 3.63
C SER A 125 4.98 -3.63 3.76
N LEU A 126 5.28 -2.54 4.47
CA LEU A 126 6.65 -2.09 4.72
C LEU A 126 6.97 -2.22 6.21
N THR A 127 8.01 -2.98 6.52
CA THR A 127 8.55 -3.11 7.88
C THR A 127 9.95 -2.52 7.94
N THR A 128 10.17 -1.57 8.85
CA THR A 128 11.48 -0.95 9.11
C THR A 128 12.14 -0.31 7.87
N VAL A 129 11.33 0.38 7.07
CA VAL A 129 11.73 1.11 5.85
C VAL A 129 11.43 2.60 5.99
N THR A 130 12.32 3.45 5.48
CA THR A 130 12.05 4.87 5.28
C THR A 130 11.75 5.16 3.80
N VAL A 131 10.61 5.77 3.53
CA VAL A 131 10.21 6.29 2.22
C VAL A 131 10.38 7.80 2.23
N SER A 132 11.10 8.37 1.25
CA SER A 132 11.34 9.82 1.25
C SER A 132 11.56 10.48 -0.10
N GLY A 133 11.44 11.81 -0.13
CA GLY A 133 11.85 12.65 -1.27
C GLY A 133 10.93 12.58 -2.49
N GLY A 134 9.83 11.82 -2.41
CA GLY A 134 8.89 11.65 -3.51
C GLY A 134 8.18 12.96 -3.85
N ASP A 135 7.95 13.21 -5.13
CA ASP A 135 7.37 14.45 -5.64
C ASP A 135 6.35 14.12 -6.72
N ALA A 136 5.07 14.11 -6.35
CA ALA A 136 3.99 13.86 -7.31
C ALA A 136 3.60 15.12 -8.12
N GLY A 137 4.28 16.26 -7.92
CA GLY A 137 3.90 17.53 -8.52
C GLY A 137 2.46 17.90 -8.17
N LEU A 138 1.61 17.99 -9.20
CA LEU A 138 0.17 18.26 -9.03
C LEU A 138 -0.67 17.02 -8.66
N GLY A 139 -0.05 15.84 -8.55
CA GLY A 139 -0.71 14.58 -8.23
C GLY A 139 -0.97 14.39 -6.73
N VAL A 140 -1.08 13.13 -6.32
CA VAL A 140 -1.40 12.72 -4.95
C VAL A 140 -0.32 11.79 -4.38
N GLY A 141 -0.13 11.80 -3.06
CA GLY A 141 0.73 10.81 -2.39
C GLY A 141 2.19 10.90 -2.83
N GLY A 142 2.92 11.94 -2.40
CA GLY A 142 4.31 12.14 -2.82
C GLY A 142 5.20 10.95 -2.46
N GLY A 143 5.07 10.43 -1.23
CA GLY A 143 5.71 9.20 -0.83
C GLY A 143 4.92 7.98 -1.33
N ILE A 144 3.66 7.87 -0.91
CA ILE A 144 2.81 6.71 -1.20
C ILE A 144 1.45 7.20 -1.68
N ALA A 145 1.05 6.78 -2.88
CA ALA A 145 -0.33 6.89 -3.35
C ALA A 145 -1.02 5.52 -3.26
N ASN A 146 -1.95 5.38 -2.33
CA ASN A 146 -2.81 4.22 -2.24
C ASN A 146 -4.12 4.48 -2.98
N LEU A 147 -4.20 4.08 -4.25
CA LEU A 147 -5.32 4.36 -5.15
C LEU A 147 -6.38 3.26 -5.08
N GLY A 148 -6.80 2.88 -3.87
CA GLY A 148 -7.83 1.85 -3.62
C GLY A 148 -7.30 0.50 -3.14
N GLY A 149 -5.98 0.35 -2.97
CA GLY A 149 -5.36 -0.85 -2.39
C GLY A 149 -5.29 -0.84 -0.85
N ALA A 150 -4.34 -1.59 -0.31
CA ALA A 150 -4.07 -1.64 1.12
C ALA A 150 -2.59 -1.37 1.43
N VAL A 151 -2.32 -0.44 2.34
CA VAL A 151 -0.97 -0.10 2.79
C VAL A 151 -0.85 -0.39 4.28
N THR A 152 0.16 -1.15 4.67
CA THR A 152 0.54 -1.39 6.07
C THR A 152 1.98 -0.96 6.28
N LEU A 153 2.21 -0.05 7.23
CA LEU A 153 3.53 0.42 7.60
C LEU A 153 3.78 0.10 9.07
N THR A 154 4.81 -0.70 9.34
CA THR A 154 5.22 -1.10 10.69
C THR A 154 6.63 -0.60 10.97
N SER A 155 6.78 0.27 11.97
CA SER A 155 8.08 0.88 12.30
C SER A 155 8.76 1.53 11.09
N SER A 156 7.95 2.06 10.18
CA SER A 156 8.38 2.65 8.91
C SER A 156 8.08 4.14 8.91
N THR A 157 8.88 4.90 8.16
CA THR A 157 8.78 6.37 8.10
C THR A 157 8.42 6.82 6.69
N VAL A 158 7.52 7.79 6.56
CA VAL A 158 7.26 8.51 5.29
C VAL A 158 7.57 9.98 5.50
N SER A 159 8.57 10.50 4.78
CA SER A 159 9.06 11.85 5.05
C SER A 159 9.46 12.66 3.83
N ASN A 160 9.54 13.97 4.00
CA ASN A 160 10.12 14.90 3.02
C ASN A 160 9.56 14.71 1.60
N SER A 161 8.28 14.38 1.50
CA SER A 161 7.60 14.13 0.24
C SER A 161 6.59 15.23 -0.08
N LYS A 162 6.29 15.43 -1.36
CA LYS A 162 5.43 16.51 -1.85
C LYS A 162 4.39 16.04 -2.86
N ALA A 163 3.17 16.60 -2.77
CA ALA A 163 2.07 16.38 -3.71
C ALA A 163 1.06 17.55 -3.67
N SER A 164 -0.04 17.48 -4.43
CA SER A 164 -1.22 18.37 -4.21
C SER A 164 -2.03 17.92 -3.00
N TYR A 165 -2.28 16.62 -2.87
CA TYR A 165 -3.00 16.02 -1.75
C TYR A 165 -2.20 14.88 -1.15
N GLY A 166 -2.12 14.80 0.18
CA GLY A 166 -1.36 13.75 0.84
C GLY A 166 0.13 13.88 0.50
N GLY A 167 0.78 14.94 0.97
CA GLY A 167 2.19 15.22 0.66
C GLY A 167 3.07 14.00 0.93
N GLY A 168 2.85 13.33 2.06
CA GLY A 168 3.44 12.04 2.38
C GLY A 168 2.63 10.89 1.79
N ILE A 169 1.41 10.71 2.30
CA ILE A 169 0.55 9.58 1.98
C ILE A 169 -0.82 10.08 1.52
N TYR A 170 -1.28 9.59 0.39
CA TYR A 170 -2.68 9.71 -0.03
C TYR A 170 -3.32 8.33 0.01
N THR A 171 -4.56 8.23 0.51
CA THR A 171 -5.29 6.96 0.52
C THR A 171 -6.76 7.08 0.11
N ASP A 172 -7.10 6.32 -0.93
CA ASP A 172 -8.47 5.94 -1.30
C ASP A 172 -8.83 4.53 -0.79
N GLY A 173 -7.84 3.77 -0.33
CA GLY A 173 -8.02 2.45 0.26
C GLY A 173 -7.70 2.43 1.75
N ALA A 174 -7.32 1.25 2.27
CA ALA A 174 -6.97 1.09 3.68
C ALA A 174 -5.50 1.46 3.95
N LEU A 175 -5.27 2.32 4.95
CA LEU A 175 -3.95 2.63 5.49
C LEU A 175 -3.89 2.20 6.97
N THR A 176 -2.88 1.39 7.30
CA THR A 176 -2.55 1.04 8.69
C THR A 176 -1.13 1.47 9.00
N LEU A 177 -0.97 2.28 10.05
CA LEU A 177 0.30 2.77 10.56
C LEU A 177 0.49 2.25 11.99
N THR A 178 1.54 1.48 12.25
CA THR A 178 1.87 0.97 13.59
C THR A 178 3.30 1.29 13.94
N SER A 179 3.49 2.08 15.00
CA SER A 179 4.81 2.56 15.45
C SER A 179 5.62 3.25 14.34
N GLY A 180 4.94 3.80 13.32
CA GLY A 180 5.56 4.49 12.19
C GLY A 180 5.60 6.00 12.39
N THR A 181 6.21 6.74 11.47
CA THR A 181 6.26 8.21 11.54
C THR A 181 5.94 8.82 10.18
N VAL A 182 5.16 9.90 10.15
CA VAL A 182 4.91 10.68 8.93
C VAL A 182 5.27 12.14 9.17
N ASN A 183 6.37 12.62 8.57
CA ASN A 183 6.88 13.94 8.92
C ASN A 183 7.56 14.72 7.78
N GLY A 184 7.58 16.05 7.89
CA GLY A 184 8.27 16.90 6.92
C GLY A 184 7.66 16.87 5.53
N ASN A 185 6.41 16.43 5.39
CA ASN A 185 5.75 16.30 4.10
C ASN A 185 4.92 17.55 3.76
N THR A 186 4.83 17.88 2.47
CA THR A 186 4.20 19.12 1.99
C THR A 186 3.13 18.82 0.94
N ALA A 187 1.92 19.33 1.14
CA ALA A 187 0.84 19.32 0.16
C ALA A 187 0.59 20.73 -0.38
N GLY A 188 0.20 20.84 -1.65
CA GLY A 188 -0.26 22.11 -2.24
C GLY A 188 -1.68 22.50 -1.82
N VAL A 189 -2.52 21.51 -1.50
CA VAL A 189 -3.95 21.71 -1.20
C VAL A 189 -4.32 21.23 0.20
N ALA A 190 -4.18 19.94 0.50
CA ALA A 190 -4.62 19.38 1.79
C ALA A 190 -3.86 18.12 2.20
N GLY A 191 -3.77 17.90 3.51
CA GLY A 191 -3.13 16.73 4.10
C GLY A 191 -1.63 16.70 3.80
N GLY A 192 -0.86 17.53 4.49
CA GLY A 192 0.60 17.56 4.33
C GLY A 192 1.21 16.19 4.58
N GLY A 193 0.85 15.58 5.71
CA GLY A 193 1.27 14.22 6.06
C GLY A 193 0.43 13.17 5.37
N ILE A 194 -0.84 13.06 5.77
CA ILE A 194 -1.79 12.05 5.28
C ILE A 194 -3.04 12.75 4.77
N PHE A 195 -3.55 12.31 3.62
CA PHE A 195 -4.87 12.68 3.12
C PHE A 195 -5.69 11.43 2.82
N THR A 196 -6.88 11.34 3.42
CA THR A 196 -7.83 10.24 3.22
C THR A 196 -9.03 10.75 2.44
N ASN A 197 -9.27 10.23 1.23
CA ASN A 197 -10.36 10.68 0.36
C ASN A 197 -11.59 9.76 0.47
N ALA A 198 -11.50 8.54 -0.07
CA ALA A 198 -12.54 7.52 0.09
C ALA A 198 -12.15 6.36 1.02
N GLY A 199 -10.91 6.37 1.53
CA GLY A 199 -10.31 5.29 2.30
C GLY A 199 -10.50 5.37 3.82
N THR A 200 -9.75 4.54 4.54
CA THR A 200 -9.63 4.61 6.00
C THR A 200 -8.17 4.68 6.42
N ALA A 201 -7.88 5.38 7.51
CA ALA A 201 -6.55 5.44 8.10
C ALA A 201 -6.62 5.04 9.58
N THR A 202 -5.88 4.00 9.97
CA THR A 202 -5.73 3.56 11.36
C THR A 202 -4.30 3.80 11.81
N LEU A 203 -4.11 4.63 12.84
CA LEU A 203 -2.81 4.99 13.38
C LEU A 203 -2.70 4.50 14.82
N THR A 204 -1.68 3.68 15.09
CA THR A 204 -1.38 3.18 16.44
C THR A 204 0.05 3.58 16.78
N ALA A 205 0.22 4.38 17.85
CA ALA A 205 1.52 4.87 18.31
C ALA A 205 2.38 5.48 17.18
N SER A 206 1.75 6.17 16.23
CA SER A 206 2.42 6.63 15.01
C SER A 206 2.30 8.16 14.88
N PRO A 207 3.33 8.92 15.28
CA PRO A 207 3.28 10.38 15.22
C PRO A 207 3.25 10.91 13.78
N VAL A 208 2.50 12.00 13.58
CA VAL A 208 2.36 12.71 12.29
C VAL A 208 2.59 14.20 12.55
N PHE A 209 3.80 14.69 12.27
CA PHE A 209 4.26 16.03 12.68
C PHE A 209 5.14 16.72 11.64
N GLY A 210 5.28 18.04 11.71
CA GLY A 210 6.09 18.84 10.79
C GLY A 210 5.58 18.81 9.35
N ASN A 211 4.29 18.61 9.12
CA ASN A 211 3.69 18.56 7.79
C ASN A 211 2.91 19.84 7.43
N GLN A 212 2.86 20.20 6.15
CA GLN A 212 2.25 21.44 5.64
C GLN A 212 1.24 21.12 4.52
N PRO A 213 0.06 21.75 4.42
CA PRO A 213 -0.46 22.86 5.23
C PRO A 213 -1.14 22.39 6.53
N THR A 214 -1.27 21.09 6.73
CA THR A 214 -2.01 20.48 7.85
C THR A 214 -1.11 19.51 8.60
N ASP A 215 -1.06 19.68 9.92
CA ASP A 215 -0.27 18.85 10.82
C ASP A 215 -1.16 18.24 11.90
N CYS A 216 -0.96 16.96 12.22
CA CYS A 216 -1.70 16.27 13.28
C CYS A 216 -0.88 16.28 14.57
N ASP A 217 -0.42 17.46 14.98
CA ASP A 217 0.37 17.61 16.20
C ASP A 217 -0.54 17.55 17.45
N ALA A 218 -0.11 16.78 18.44
CA ALA A 218 -0.31 17.14 19.85
C ALA A 218 1.04 17.67 20.35
N PRO A 219 1.13 18.88 20.99
CA PRO A 219 0.11 19.65 21.73
C PRO A 219 -0.42 20.91 20.98
N PRO A 220 -1.48 21.59 21.52
CA PRO A 220 -2.53 22.25 20.73
C PRO A 220 -2.20 23.60 20.06
N PRO A 221 -3.05 24.04 19.10
CA PRO A 221 -4.29 23.37 18.66
C PRO A 221 -4.08 22.45 17.46
N ALA A 222 -4.34 21.16 17.68
CA ALA A 222 -4.54 20.17 16.63
C ALA A 222 -5.76 20.55 15.77
N VAL A 223 -5.68 20.33 14.46
CA VAL A 223 -6.82 20.47 13.55
C VAL A 223 -7.86 19.36 13.79
N PRO A 224 -9.17 19.69 13.88
CA PRO A 224 -10.22 18.67 13.85
C PRO A 224 -10.26 18.02 12.46
N SER A 225 -10.28 16.68 12.39
CA SER A 225 -10.25 15.78 11.20
C SER A 225 -8.94 15.00 10.98
N CYS A 226 -8.00 15.09 11.92
CA CYS A 226 -7.40 13.87 12.45
C CYS A 226 -8.40 13.29 13.49
#